data_AF-A0A2N0XYX3-F1
#
_entry.id   AF-A0A2N0XYX3-F1
#
_cell.length_a   1.000
_cell.length_b   1.000
_cell.length_c   1.000
_cell.angle_alpha   90.00
_cell.angle_beta   90.00
_cell.angle_gamma   90.00
#
_symmetry.space_group_name_H-M   'P 1'
#
loop_
_entity.id
_entity.type
_entity.pdbx_description
1 polymer ?
#
loop_
_entity_poly.entity_id
_entity_poly.type
_entity_poly.pdbx_seq_one_letter_code
_entity_poly.pdbx_strand_id
1 'polypeptide(L)'
;MKRLIGSLTLALSFSSVALAAAPPIITWEPGKTTVTNGDVVIHNNVCYEAKNSPGAWDSPGTSAWFWTEVPCDGKPPVDPIDPPKPDPNGKTVIPDGKGGYLMPRSELLARENSLTSTPLFELVRADIQTLDNASVEAVSPLLSTNPENVQRVESVVNEAMWDFLFPIRNEKYTYVNFLKGIAKFPAFCRTYTDGRNSDEICKRSLATMFAHFVQETGAHAPGWDGAKGNPEWRQGLYFLRERYKSEDVYNGTYNACTGWPGERWPCAPQKSYFGRGAKQLSWNYNYGPFSEAMFGDKDVLLKNPALVADTWLNLASAVFFYVYPQPPKPSMLHVIDGTWQPNAADKAQGIEHGFGSTIQIINGAYECGKGTTTPQAANRIKYYKQITATLGLDITGEKLDCADMKAFNTDGAGAMLIYWDKDWGWDANTPGNHSFSCKLVGYQTAYSAWFSGDYENCVEKHFNVRATDANGQVIPDGQ
;
A
#
# COMPACT_ATOMS: atom_id res chain seq x y z
N MET A 1 25.93 57.53 82.50
CA MET A 1 27.18 57.46 83.30
C MET A 1 27.46 55.98 83.61
N LYS A 2 28.67 55.52 83.32
CA LYS A 2 29.28 54.20 83.64
C LYS A 2 28.74 52.93 82.95
N ARG A 3 29.60 52.42 82.06
CA ARG A 3 29.72 51.02 81.61
C ARG A 3 29.90 50.08 82.81
N LEU A 4 29.37 48.87 82.72
CA LEU A 4 30.02 47.68 83.27
C LEU A 4 29.84 46.51 82.29
N ILE A 5 30.94 45.79 82.09
CA ILE A 5 31.14 44.69 81.15
C ILE A 5 30.81 43.38 81.89
N GLY A 6 30.08 42.47 81.24
CA GLY A 6 29.84 41.11 81.72
C GLY A 6 29.77 40.15 80.55
N SER A 7 30.82 39.35 80.39
CA SER A 7 31.00 38.35 79.34
C SER A 7 29.98 37.21 79.47
N LEU A 8 29.31 36.84 78.38
CA LEU A 8 28.58 35.57 78.29
C LEU A 8 28.89 34.89 76.95
N THR A 9 29.60 33.77 77.05
CA THR A 9 30.01 32.85 75.99
C THR A 9 28.82 32.19 75.32
N LEU A 10 28.72 32.33 74.00
CA LEU A 10 27.72 31.65 73.17
C LEU A 10 28.29 30.29 72.72
N ALA A 11 27.80 29.20 73.31
CA ALA A 11 28.14 27.84 72.90
C ALA A 11 27.21 27.39 71.75
N LEU A 12 27.81 27.01 70.61
CA LEU A 12 27.11 26.34 69.51
C LEU A 12 26.86 24.87 69.88
N SER A 13 25.59 24.49 70.03
CA SER A 13 25.16 23.09 70.13
C SER A 13 24.85 22.53 68.74
N PHE A 14 25.63 21.54 68.30
CA PHE A 14 25.33 20.71 67.13
C PHE A 14 24.21 19.71 67.48
N SER A 15 23.09 19.74 66.75
CA SER A 15 22.07 18.69 66.78
C SER A 15 22.43 17.62 65.76
N SER A 16 22.83 16.44 66.23
CA SER A 16 23.01 15.23 65.42
C SER A 16 21.66 14.58 65.14
N VAL A 17 21.29 14.45 63.87
CA VAL A 17 20.15 13.63 63.40
C VAL A 17 20.59 12.16 63.41
N ALA A 18 19.88 11.31 64.15
CA ALA A 18 20.08 9.87 64.14
C ALA A 18 19.45 9.27 62.86
N LEU A 19 20.22 8.51 62.08
CA LEU A 19 19.68 7.67 61.00
C LEU A 19 18.90 6.49 61.62
N ALA A 20 17.66 6.31 61.18
CA ALA A 20 16.88 5.11 61.49
C ALA A 20 17.50 3.88 60.80
N ALA A 21 17.60 2.76 61.51
CA ALA A 21 18.07 1.49 60.97
C ALA A 21 17.04 0.91 59.98
N ALA A 22 17.51 0.32 58.88
CA ALA A 22 16.65 -0.35 57.90
C ALA A 22 15.90 -1.54 58.53
N PRO A 23 14.65 -1.82 58.12
CA PRO A 23 13.89 -2.96 58.64
C PRO A 23 14.57 -4.30 58.30
N PRO A 24 14.49 -5.31 59.18
CA PRO A 24 15.13 -6.61 58.98
C PRO A 24 14.46 -7.41 57.86
N ILE A 25 15.27 -8.07 57.04
CA ILE A 25 14.81 -8.94 55.94
C ILE A 25 14.32 -10.27 56.51
N ILE A 26 13.12 -10.70 56.11
CA ILE A 26 12.47 -11.91 56.62
C ILE A 26 12.83 -13.09 55.72
N THR A 27 13.20 -14.26 56.27
CA THR A 27 13.39 -15.48 55.45
C THR A 27 12.03 -16.12 55.13
N TRP A 28 11.76 -16.39 53.85
CA TRP A 28 10.50 -17.00 53.42
C TRP A 28 10.47 -18.51 53.66
N GLU A 29 9.45 -18.99 54.38
CA GLU A 29 9.09 -20.39 54.55
C GLU A 29 7.64 -20.61 54.10
N PRO A 30 7.39 -21.41 53.04
CA PRO A 30 6.04 -21.69 52.55
C PRO A 30 5.11 -22.23 53.64
N GLY A 31 3.92 -21.66 53.74
CA GLY A 31 2.88 -22.05 54.70
C GLY A 31 3.10 -21.56 56.13
N LYS A 32 4.20 -20.83 56.40
CA LYS A 32 4.55 -20.34 57.74
C LYS A 32 4.84 -18.85 57.81
N THR A 33 5.49 -18.29 56.79
CA THR A 33 5.82 -16.87 56.77
C THR A 33 4.58 -16.04 56.43
N THR A 34 4.20 -15.13 57.33
CA THR A 34 3.13 -14.17 57.12
C THR A 34 3.74 -12.79 56.98
N VAL A 35 3.34 -12.04 55.95
CA VAL A 35 3.87 -10.71 55.67
C VAL A 35 2.76 -9.72 55.36
N THR A 36 3.05 -8.44 55.56
CA THR A 36 2.21 -7.30 55.21
C THR A 36 2.83 -6.51 54.07
N ASN A 37 2.03 -5.67 53.40
CA ASN A 37 2.53 -4.88 52.27
C ASN A 37 3.70 -3.99 52.70
N GLY A 38 4.80 -4.03 51.93
CA GLY A 38 6.04 -3.34 52.23
C GLY A 38 7.07 -4.17 52.99
N ASP A 39 6.71 -5.35 53.51
CA ASP A 39 7.69 -6.27 54.09
C ASP A 39 8.57 -6.88 52.99
N VAL A 40 9.87 -6.97 53.27
CA VAL A 40 10.85 -7.58 52.36
C VAL A 40 11.22 -8.97 52.84
N VAL A 41 10.98 -9.97 51.98
CA VAL A 41 11.33 -11.37 52.24
C VAL A 41 12.46 -11.82 51.32
N ILE A 42 13.33 -12.71 51.80
CA ILE A 42 14.31 -13.42 50.97
C ILE A 42 13.81 -14.84 50.66
N HIS A 43 13.80 -15.18 49.38
CA HIS A 43 13.42 -16.50 48.85
C HIS A 43 14.36 -16.85 47.69
N ASN A 44 14.99 -18.02 47.72
CA ASN A 44 15.99 -18.44 46.71
C ASN A 44 17.10 -17.41 46.45
N ASN A 45 17.61 -16.77 47.52
CA ASN A 45 18.61 -15.70 47.48
C ASN A 45 18.18 -14.40 46.76
N VAL A 46 16.90 -14.21 46.49
CA VAL A 46 16.33 -12.99 45.90
C VAL A 46 15.37 -12.35 46.91
N CYS A 47 15.39 -11.01 47.00
CA CYS A 47 14.50 -10.28 47.90
C CYS A 47 13.27 -9.76 47.17
N TYR A 48 12.12 -9.88 47.81
CA TYR A 48 10.83 -9.46 47.28
C TYR A 48 10.10 -8.62 48.31
N GLU A 49 9.57 -7.47 47.88
CA GLU A 49 8.63 -6.67 48.66
C GLU A 49 7.21 -7.18 48.42
N ALA A 50 6.50 -7.45 49.51
CA ALA A 50 5.11 -7.89 49.49
C ALA A 50 4.17 -6.75 49.06
N LYS A 51 3.24 -7.05 48.15
CA LYS A 51 2.17 -6.16 47.69
C LYS A 51 0.85 -6.90 47.63
N ASN A 52 -0.26 -6.18 47.77
CA ASN A 52 -1.62 -6.74 47.66
C ASN A 52 -1.92 -7.90 48.64
N SER A 53 -1.25 -7.90 49.81
CA SER A 53 -1.48 -8.77 50.96
C SER A 53 -1.41 -10.27 50.64
N PRO A 54 -0.22 -10.80 50.28
CA PRO A 54 -0.06 -12.22 49.96
C PRO A 54 -0.37 -13.11 51.17
N GLY A 55 -0.98 -14.26 50.91
CA GLY A 55 -1.17 -15.32 51.89
C GLY A 55 0.12 -16.13 52.10
N ALA A 56 0.15 -16.94 53.17
CA ALA A 56 1.33 -17.73 53.56
C ALA A 56 1.78 -18.77 52.50
N TRP A 57 0.97 -19.04 51.47
CA TRP A 57 1.29 -19.96 50.37
C TRP A 57 1.63 -19.25 49.05
N ASP A 58 1.42 -17.95 48.95
CA ASP A 58 1.69 -17.17 47.74
C ASP A 58 3.20 -16.92 47.64
N SER A 59 3.95 -17.84 47.07
CA SER A 59 5.42 -17.82 47.15
C SER A 59 6.06 -16.65 46.37
N PRO A 60 7.08 -15.97 46.93
CA PRO A 60 7.79 -14.89 46.25
C PRO A 60 8.38 -15.31 44.91
N GLY A 61 8.19 -14.46 43.89
CA GLY A 61 8.64 -14.69 42.52
C GLY A 61 7.67 -15.47 41.63
N THR A 62 6.56 -16.01 42.16
CA THR A 62 5.59 -16.76 41.35
C THR A 62 4.53 -15.88 40.69
N SER A 63 4.31 -14.67 41.20
CA SER A 63 3.33 -13.72 40.68
C SER A 63 3.75 -12.27 40.94
N ALA A 64 3.81 -11.48 39.87
CA ALA A 64 4.07 -10.04 39.94
C ALA A 64 2.90 -9.26 40.58
N TRP A 65 1.74 -9.88 40.78
CA TRP A 65 0.61 -9.26 41.49
C TRP A 65 0.89 -9.13 42.99
N PHE A 66 1.59 -10.10 43.58
CA PHE A 66 1.84 -10.15 45.02
C PHE A 66 3.26 -9.74 45.42
N TRP A 67 4.21 -9.79 44.47
CA TRP A 67 5.63 -9.65 44.77
C TRP A 67 6.32 -8.73 43.77
N THR A 68 7.15 -7.83 44.29
CA THR A 68 8.08 -7.04 43.48
C THR A 68 9.50 -7.36 43.92
N GLU A 69 10.37 -7.73 42.99
CA GLU A 69 11.78 -7.95 43.30
C GLU A 69 12.44 -6.62 43.70
N VAL A 70 13.16 -6.63 44.81
CA VAL A 70 13.83 -5.45 45.37
C VAL A 70 15.25 -5.81 45.82
N PRO A 71 16.16 -4.83 45.90
CA PRO A 71 17.47 -5.05 46.49
C PRO A 71 17.37 -5.55 47.95
N CYS A 72 18.17 -6.56 48.28
CA CYS A 72 18.30 -7.06 49.66
C CYS A 72 18.99 -6.09 50.64
N ASP A 73 19.14 -4.80 50.29
CA ASP A 73 19.74 -3.78 51.17
C ASP A 73 18.76 -2.65 51.54
N GLY A 74 17.48 -2.77 51.15
CA GLY A 74 16.40 -1.84 51.55
C GLY A 74 16.52 -0.44 50.97
N LYS A 75 17.31 -0.23 49.91
CA LYS A 75 17.39 1.05 49.20
C LYS A 75 16.44 1.05 47.99
N PRO A 76 15.72 2.17 47.73
CA PRO A 76 14.96 2.30 46.49
C PRO A 76 15.92 2.26 45.30
N PRO A 77 15.57 1.58 44.18
CA PRO A 77 16.46 1.45 43.05
C PRO A 77 16.75 2.82 42.44
N VAL A 78 18.03 3.16 42.32
CA VAL A 78 18.46 4.08 41.27
C VAL A 78 18.42 3.25 40.00
N ASP A 79 17.56 3.59 39.04
CA ASP A 79 17.38 2.85 37.77
C ASP A 79 18.73 2.43 37.19
N PRO A 80 19.08 1.13 37.28
CA PRO A 80 20.11 0.58 36.44
C PRO A 80 19.45 0.37 35.08
N ILE A 81 20.01 1.01 34.06
CA ILE A 81 19.83 0.54 32.69
C ILE A 81 20.29 -0.92 32.72
N ASP A 82 19.35 -1.86 32.74
CA ASP A 82 19.65 -3.28 32.66
C ASP A 82 20.47 -3.49 31.38
N PRO A 83 21.70 -4.03 31.45
CA PRO A 83 22.35 -4.50 30.25
C PRO A 83 21.47 -5.62 29.67
N PRO A 84 21.22 -5.62 28.35
CA PRO A 84 20.30 -6.58 27.76
C PRO A 84 20.74 -8.00 28.11
N LYS A 85 19.80 -8.82 28.61
CA LYS A 85 20.00 -10.27 28.70
C LYS A 85 20.55 -10.76 27.35
N PRO A 86 21.60 -11.61 27.33
CA PRO A 86 22.12 -12.14 26.08
C PRO A 86 20.99 -12.85 25.36
N ASP A 87 20.63 -12.32 24.19
CA ASP A 87 19.71 -12.96 23.26
C ASP A 87 20.32 -14.30 22.84
N PRO A 88 19.62 -15.43 23.02
CA PRO A 88 20.11 -16.74 22.59
C PRO A 88 20.43 -16.83 21.08
N ASN A 89 20.03 -15.84 20.27
CA ASN A 89 20.40 -15.71 18.84
C ASN A 89 21.25 -14.47 18.48
N GLY A 90 21.65 -13.64 19.45
CA GLY A 90 22.60 -12.53 19.20
C GLY A 90 22.07 -11.34 18.38
N LYS A 91 20.77 -10.99 18.43
CA LYS A 91 20.27 -9.74 17.83
C LYS A 91 20.78 -8.53 18.62
N THR A 92 21.35 -7.55 17.91
CA THR A 92 21.93 -6.35 18.54
C THR A 92 20.83 -5.35 18.87
N VAL A 93 20.52 -5.18 20.16
CA VAL A 93 19.57 -4.16 20.64
C VAL A 93 20.13 -2.76 20.35
N ILE A 94 19.29 -1.87 19.82
CA ILE A 94 19.67 -0.48 19.57
C ILE A 94 19.74 0.23 20.93
N PRO A 95 20.88 0.86 21.29
CA PRO A 95 21.08 1.49 22.60
C PRO A 95 20.43 2.89 22.67
N ASP A 96 19.20 3.04 22.16
CA ASP A 96 18.46 4.30 22.12
C ASP A 96 17.35 4.40 23.20
N GLY A 97 17.18 3.34 23.99
CA GLY A 97 16.14 3.24 25.02
C GLY A 97 14.72 3.06 24.47
N LYS A 98 14.55 2.79 23.17
CA LYS A 98 13.24 2.63 22.52
C LYS A 98 12.92 1.19 22.13
N GLY A 99 13.71 0.22 22.62
CA GLY A 99 13.43 -1.22 22.46
C GLY A 99 13.59 -1.77 21.04
N GLY A 100 14.31 -1.06 20.16
CA GLY A 100 14.61 -1.50 18.80
C GLY A 100 15.79 -2.47 18.70
N TYR A 101 15.99 -3.09 17.53
CA TYR A 101 17.16 -3.94 17.27
C TYR A 101 17.58 -3.90 15.79
N LEU A 102 18.82 -4.34 15.53
CA LEU A 102 19.39 -4.44 14.20
C LEU A 102 18.99 -5.76 13.54
N MET A 103 18.53 -5.69 12.29
CA MET A 103 18.20 -6.87 11.47
C MET A 103 18.98 -6.82 10.16
N PRO A 104 19.60 -7.92 9.70
CA PRO A 104 20.18 -7.97 8.36
C PRO A 104 19.10 -7.74 7.30
N ARG A 105 19.35 -6.88 6.29
CA ARG A 105 18.41 -6.68 5.17
C ARG A 105 18.08 -8.00 4.46
N SER A 106 19.02 -8.94 4.44
CA SER A 106 18.78 -10.28 3.89
C SER A 106 17.68 -11.06 4.64
N GLU A 107 17.51 -10.86 5.95
CA GLU A 107 16.43 -11.49 6.74
C GLU A 107 15.07 -10.88 6.37
N LEU A 108 15.00 -9.55 6.25
CA LEU A 108 13.80 -8.83 5.79
C LEU A 108 13.38 -9.28 4.39
N LEU A 109 14.32 -9.31 3.44
CA LEU A 109 14.08 -9.77 2.07
C LEU A 109 13.66 -11.24 2.01
N ALA A 110 14.29 -12.12 2.79
CA ALA A 110 13.90 -13.53 2.87
C ALA A 110 12.46 -13.68 3.38
N ARG A 111 12.06 -12.88 4.38
CA ARG A 111 10.71 -12.89 4.90
C ARG A 111 9.69 -12.35 3.90
N GLU A 112 9.96 -11.21 3.26
CA GLU A 112 9.13 -10.67 2.18
C GLU A 112 8.91 -11.69 1.06
N ASN A 113 10.00 -12.32 0.60
CA ASN A 113 9.96 -13.35 -0.44
C ASN A 113 9.09 -14.53 -0.01
N SER A 114 9.23 -15.02 1.23
CA SER A 114 8.41 -16.13 1.75
C SER A 114 6.90 -15.84 1.75
N LEU A 115 6.50 -14.57 1.84
CA LEU A 115 5.10 -14.14 1.87
C LEU A 115 4.55 -13.83 0.47
N THR A 116 5.42 -13.65 -0.53
CA THR A 116 5.05 -13.18 -1.88
C THR A 116 5.53 -14.10 -3.00
N SER A 117 5.87 -15.36 -2.70
CA SER A 117 6.34 -16.35 -3.68
C SER A 117 5.23 -17.30 -4.16
N THR A 118 3.96 -16.90 -4.09
CA THR A 118 2.86 -17.73 -4.61
C THR A 118 2.73 -17.57 -6.12
N PRO A 119 2.21 -18.57 -6.86
CA PRO A 119 2.01 -18.44 -8.30
C PRO A 119 1.17 -17.23 -8.71
N LEU A 120 0.20 -16.82 -7.88
CA LEU A 120 -0.61 -15.62 -8.13
C LEU A 120 0.20 -14.33 -7.95
N PHE A 121 1.08 -14.27 -6.94
CA PHE A 121 2.02 -13.15 -6.79
C PHE A 121 2.99 -13.06 -7.97
N GLU A 122 3.56 -14.18 -8.39
CA GLU A 122 4.45 -14.23 -9.56
C GLU A 122 3.74 -13.76 -10.82
N LEU A 123 2.51 -14.24 -11.07
CA LEU A 123 1.69 -13.80 -12.19
C LEU A 123 1.42 -12.30 -12.14
N VAL A 124 0.93 -11.76 -11.02
CA VAL A 124 0.63 -10.33 -10.90
C VAL A 124 1.90 -9.48 -11.02
N ARG A 125 3.03 -9.89 -10.43
CA ARG A 125 4.32 -9.18 -10.56
C ARG A 125 4.76 -9.11 -12.02
N ALA A 126 4.61 -10.20 -12.78
CA ALA A 126 4.88 -10.21 -14.22
C ALA A 126 3.93 -9.27 -15.00
N ASP A 127 2.68 -9.17 -14.56
CA ASP A 127 1.65 -8.37 -15.22
C ASP A 127 1.81 -6.86 -15.02
N ILE A 128 2.30 -6.45 -13.84
CA ILE A 128 2.53 -5.04 -13.51
C ILE A 128 3.97 -4.60 -13.81
N GLN A 129 4.83 -5.51 -14.28
CA GLN A 129 6.19 -5.19 -14.68
C GLN A 129 6.16 -4.11 -15.75
N THR A 130 7.09 -3.15 -15.63
CA THR A 130 7.21 -2.07 -16.60
C THR A 130 8.50 -2.12 -17.39
N LEU A 131 8.42 -1.67 -18.64
CA LEU A 131 9.60 -1.40 -19.47
C LEU A 131 10.29 -0.12 -18.99
N ASP A 132 11.61 -0.02 -19.14
CA ASP A 132 12.34 1.19 -18.77
C ASP A 132 11.94 2.38 -19.67
N ASN A 133 12.05 3.61 -19.13
CA ASN A 133 11.56 4.78 -19.83
C ASN A 133 12.37 5.13 -21.09
N ALA A 134 13.65 4.77 -21.18
CA ALA A 134 14.44 5.05 -22.38
C ALA A 134 13.94 4.18 -23.56
N SER A 135 13.67 2.90 -23.30
CA SER A 135 13.06 1.99 -24.26
C SER A 135 11.65 2.43 -24.65
N VAL A 136 10.83 2.92 -23.70
CA VAL A 136 9.51 3.49 -24.01
C VAL A 136 9.62 4.73 -24.89
N GLU A 137 10.53 5.66 -24.57
CA GLU A 137 10.68 6.89 -25.36
C GLU A 137 11.17 6.63 -26.79
N ALA A 138 11.90 5.53 -27.01
CA ALA A 138 12.37 5.10 -28.33
C ALA A 138 11.26 4.50 -29.23
N VAL A 139 10.09 4.16 -28.68
CA VAL A 139 8.98 3.60 -29.47
C VAL A 139 8.47 4.62 -30.48
N SER A 140 8.31 4.17 -31.72
CA SER A 140 7.70 4.92 -32.82
C SER A 140 6.92 3.97 -33.74
N PRO A 141 5.93 4.46 -34.51
CA PRO A 141 5.14 3.60 -35.37
C PRO A 141 5.98 2.78 -36.35
N LEU A 142 5.63 1.51 -36.50
CA LEU A 142 6.11 0.53 -37.47
C LEU A 142 7.60 0.16 -37.36
N LEU A 143 8.24 0.45 -36.23
CA LEU A 143 9.61 0.02 -35.99
C LEU A 143 9.65 -1.48 -35.68
N SER A 144 10.50 -2.21 -36.40
CA SER A 144 10.75 -3.64 -36.13
C SER A 144 11.41 -3.90 -34.76
N THR A 145 11.97 -2.85 -34.14
CA THR A 145 12.56 -2.88 -32.80
C THR A 145 11.56 -2.58 -31.70
N ASN A 146 10.30 -2.26 -32.03
CA ASN A 146 9.25 -2.08 -31.02
C ASN A 146 9.09 -3.36 -30.17
N PRO A 147 8.72 -3.25 -28.89
CA PRO A 147 8.35 -4.42 -28.10
C PRO A 147 7.24 -5.25 -28.76
N GLU A 148 7.24 -6.57 -28.54
CA GLU A 148 6.30 -7.49 -29.19
C GLU A 148 4.83 -7.11 -28.98
N ASN A 149 4.49 -6.67 -27.77
CA ASN A 149 3.12 -6.25 -27.46
C ASN A 149 2.70 -4.98 -28.23
N VAL A 150 3.63 -4.07 -28.50
CA VAL A 150 3.41 -2.91 -29.37
C VAL A 150 3.21 -3.36 -30.81
N GLN A 151 4.08 -4.23 -31.34
CA GLN A 151 3.92 -4.76 -32.70
C GLN A 151 2.58 -5.48 -32.88
N ARG A 152 2.11 -6.23 -31.87
CA ARG A 152 0.77 -6.82 -31.87
C ARG A 152 -0.33 -5.77 -31.87
N VAL A 153 -0.21 -4.72 -31.05
CA VAL A 153 -1.20 -3.62 -31.07
C VAL A 153 -1.25 -2.95 -32.43
N GLU A 154 -0.11 -2.73 -33.09
CA GLU A 154 -0.05 -2.14 -34.43
C GLU A 154 -0.74 -2.99 -35.50
N SER A 155 -0.71 -4.33 -35.37
CA SER A 155 -1.41 -5.24 -36.29
C SER A 155 -2.93 -5.24 -36.10
N VAL A 156 -3.42 -4.82 -34.93
CA VAL A 156 -4.85 -4.73 -34.61
C VAL A 156 -5.39 -3.32 -34.84
N VAL A 157 -4.68 -2.30 -34.37
CA VAL A 157 -5.03 -0.88 -34.42
C VAL A 157 -3.81 -0.11 -34.92
N ASN A 158 -3.66 -0.04 -36.23
CA ASN A 158 -2.70 0.86 -36.86
C ASN A 158 -3.14 2.34 -36.71
N GLU A 159 -2.29 3.28 -37.13
CA GLU A 159 -2.58 4.72 -36.98
C GLU A 159 -3.88 5.15 -37.68
N ALA A 160 -4.17 4.62 -38.87
CA ALA A 160 -5.41 4.92 -39.59
C ALA A 160 -6.65 4.43 -38.82
N MET A 161 -6.58 3.25 -38.19
CA MET A 161 -7.65 2.75 -37.32
C MET A 161 -7.77 3.59 -36.04
N TRP A 162 -6.65 4.05 -35.46
CA TRP A 162 -6.67 4.96 -34.32
C TRP A 162 -7.37 6.29 -34.65
N ASP A 163 -7.04 6.90 -35.78
CA ASP A 163 -7.70 8.11 -36.29
C ASP A 163 -9.17 7.87 -36.61
N PHE A 164 -9.49 6.69 -37.13
CA PHE A 164 -10.87 6.29 -37.32
C PHE A 164 -11.60 6.16 -35.97
N LEU A 165 -11.05 5.48 -34.97
CA LEU A 165 -11.73 5.28 -33.68
C LEU A 165 -11.89 6.59 -32.89
N PHE A 166 -10.92 7.50 -33.00
CA PHE A 166 -10.84 8.73 -32.19
C PHE A 166 -10.60 9.99 -33.03
N PRO A 167 -11.51 10.36 -33.95
CA PRO A 167 -11.34 11.44 -34.92
C PRO A 167 -11.34 12.84 -34.32
N ILE A 168 -11.92 13.03 -33.13
CA ILE A 168 -12.04 14.34 -32.47
C ILE A 168 -11.31 14.40 -31.12
N ARG A 169 -10.42 13.43 -30.86
CA ARG A 169 -9.64 13.38 -29.62
C ARG A 169 -8.82 14.65 -29.42
N ASN A 170 -8.46 14.93 -28.18
CA ASN A 170 -7.47 15.97 -27.87
C ASN A 170 -6.14 15.64 -28.58
N GLU A 171 -5.50 16.65 -29.16
CA GLU A 171 -4.24 16.51 -29.90
C GLU A 171 -3.09 15.86 -29.11
N LYS A 172 -3.12 15.91 -27.77
CA LYS A 172 -2.12 15.26 -26.91
C LYS A 172 -2.25 13.74 -26.85
N TYR A 173 -3.41 13.19 -27.22
CA TYR A 173 -3.61 11.75 -27.40
C TYR A 173 -3.15 11.33 -28.78
N THR A 174 -1.83 11.34 -29.01
CA THR A 174 -1.23 10.92 -30.27
C THR A 174 -1.15 9.40 -30.37
N TYR A 175 -1.10 8.86 -31.59
CA TYR A 175 -0.91 7.43 -31.81
C TYR A 175 0.43 6.95 -31.24
N VAL A 176 1.50 7.73 -31.40
CA VAL A 176 2.80 7.40 -30.78
C VAL A 176 2.71 7.35 -29.24
N ASN A 177 1.97 8.27 -28.60
CA ASN A 177 1.78 8.23 -27.15
C ASN A 177 0.95 7.02 -26.71
N PHE A 178 -0.01 6.58 -27.54
CA PHE A 178 -0.72 5.33 -27.33
C PHE A 178 0.25 4.13 -27.35
N LEU A 179 1.08 4.01 -28.39
CA LEU A 179 2.08 2.95 -28.48
C LEU A 179 3.06 2.97 -27.31
N LYS A 180 3.52 4.15 -26.87
CA LYS A 180 4.38 4.31 -25.68
C LYS A 180 3.69 3.84 -24.40
N GLY A 181 2.42 4.17 -24.22
CA GLY A 181 1.61 3.68 -23.10
C GLY A 181 1.47 2.15 -23.09
N ILE A 182 1.30 1.53 -24.26
CA ILE A 182 1.31 0.06 -24.41
C ILE A 182 2.69 -0.53 -24.09
N ALA A 183 3.75 0.06 -24.65
CA ALA A 183 5.13 -0.41 -24.48
C ALA A 183 5.55 -0.46 -23.01
N LYS A 184 5.10 0.52 -22.22
CA LYS A 184 5.40 0.59 -20.79
C LYS A 184 4.94 -0.65 -20.03
N PHE A 185 3.89 -1.34 -20.49
CA PHE A 185 3.32 -2.52 -19.83
C PHE A 185 3.30 -3.72 -20.77
N PRO A 186 4.40 -4.50 -20.86
CA PRO A 186 4.53 -5.66 -21.76
C PRO A 186 3.40 -6.69 -21.63
N ALA A 187 2.82 -6.76 -20.44
CA ALA A 187 1.67 -7.58 -20.09
C ALA A 187 0.42 -7.33 -20.95
N PHE A 188 0.16 -6.08 -21.32
CA PHE A 188 -1.00 -5.69 -22.12
C PHE A 188 -0.73 -6.09 -23.58
N CYS A 189 -1.60 -6.91 -24.17
CA CYS A 189 -1.39 -7.52 -25.48
C CYS A 189 -0.13 -8.40 -25.56
N ARG A 190 0.25 -9.09 -24.48
CA ARG A 190 1.36 -10.04 -24.48
C ARG A 190 1.10 -11.28 -25.33
N THR A 191 2.16 -12.05 -25.55
CA THR A 191 2.07 -13.40 -26.11
C THR A 191 1.76 -14.41 -25.02
N TYR A 192 0.72 -15.20 -25.27
CA TYR A 192 0.30 -16.32 -24.44
C TYR A 192 0.78 -17.62 -25.08
N THR A 193 1.54 -18.41 -24.32
CA THR A 193 2.12 -19.69 -24.76
C THR A 193 1.39 -20.90 -24.19
N ASP A 194 0.25 -20.69 -23.52
CA ASP A 194 -0.55 -21.70 -22.82
C ASP A 194 -1.80 -22.12 -23.62
N GLY A 195 -1.83 -21.83 -24.93
CA GLY A 195 -2.93 -22.17 -25.83
C GLY A 195 -4.01 -21.11 -25.93
N ARG A 196 -3.96 -20.03 -25.13
CA ARG A 196 -4.85 -18.87 -25.29
C ARG A 196 -4.51 -18.07 -26.56
N ASN A 197 -5.54 -17.50 -27.19
CA ASN A 197 -5.38 -16.71 -28.40
C ASN A 197 -4.93 -15.27 -28.09
N SER A 198 -3.64 -15.00 -28.28
CA SER A 198 -3.03 -13.70 -27.96
C SER A 198 -3.65 -12.54 -28.73
N ASP A 199 -3.96 -12.72 -30.01
CA ASP A 199 -4.45 -11.65 -30.87
C ASP A 199 -5.91 -11.33 -30.57
N GLU A 200 -6.71 -12.35 -30.25
CA GLU A 200 -8.10 -12.18 -29.82
C GLU A 200 -8.18 -11.50 -28.44
N ILE A 201 -7.34 -11.93 -27.48
CA ILE A 201 -7.25 -11.27 -26.16
C ILE A 201 -6.81 -9.82 -26.34
N CYS A 202 -5.81 -9.54 -27.19
CA CYS A 202 -5.39 -8.16 -27.45
C CYS A 202 -6.53 -7.31 -28.06
N LYS A 203 -7.23 -7.82 -29.07
CA LYS A 203 -8.41 -7.17 -29.65
C LYS A 203 -9.47 -6.87 -28.60
N ARG A 204 -9.77 -7.84 -27.75
CA ARG A 204 -10.75 -7.70 -26.66
C ARG A 204 -10.31 -6.67 -25.64
N SER A 205 -9.04 -6.71 -25.22
CA SER A 205 -8.48 -5.73 -24.27
C SER A 205 -8.50 -4.30 -24.80
N LEU A 206 -8.15 -4.10 -26.08
CA LEU A 206 -8.24 -2.81 -26.76
C LEU A 206 -9.69 -2.34 -26.83
N ALA A 207 -10.62 -3.18 -27.26
CA ALA A 207 -12.03 -2.82 -27.36
C ALA A 207 -12.64 -2.45 -25.99
N THR A 208 -12.32 -3.23 -24.95
CA THR A 208 -12.73 -2.94 -23.57
C THR A 208 -12.19 -1.58 -23.12
N MET A 209 -10.87 -1.36 -23.25
CA MET A 209 -10.22 -0.13 -22.81
C MET A 209 -10.78 1.09 -23.56
N PHE A 210 -10.96 0.99 -24.88
CA PHE A 210 -11.48 2.07 -25.71
C PHE A 210 -12.94 2.40 -25.41
N ALA A 211 -13.80 1.40 -25.19
CA ALA A 211 -15.18 1.64 -24.78
C ALA A 211 -15.26 2.43 -23.46
N HIS A 212 -14.36 2.13 -22.52
CA HIS A 212 -14.24 2.92 -21.30
C HIS A 212 -13.69 4.32 -21.56
N PHE A 213 -12.72 4.52 -22.47
CA PHE A 213 -12.25 5.86 -22.85
C PHE A 213 -13.39 6.74 -23.35
N VAL A 214 -14.26 6.20 -24.20
CA VAL A 214 -15.42 6.96 -24.69
C VAL A 214 -16.29 7.42 -23.53
N GLN A 215 -16.56 6.57 -22.55
CA GLN A 215 -17.39 6.93 -21.40
C GLN A 215 -16.71 7.89 -20.40
N GLU A 216 -15.39 7.75 -20.17
CA GLU A 216 -14.68 8.57 -19.19
C GLU A 216 -14.30 9.96 -19.72
N THR A 217 -13.95 10.03 -21.00
CA THR A 217 -13.29 11.21 -21.58
C THR A 217 -13.96 11.69 -22.86
N GLY A 218 -15.09 11.11 -23.24
CA GLY A 218 -15.75 11.44 -24.49
C GLY A 218 -16.41 12.82 -24.49
N ALA A 219 -16.59 13.38 -25.68
CA ALA A 219 -17.33 14.63 -25.85
C ALA A 219 -18.82 14.47 -25.47
N HIS A 220 -19.39 13.28 -25.68
CA HIS A 220 -20.81 12.94 -25.43
C HIS A 220 -21.80 13.93 -26.07
N ALA A 221 -21.45 14.47 -27.24
CA ALA A 221 -22.16 15.58 -27.85
C ALA A 221 -22.30 15.41 -29.38
N PRO A 222 -22.98 14.35 -29.88
CA PRO A 222 -23.10 14.09 -31.32
C PRO A 222 -23.80 15.17 -32.14
N GLY A 223 -24.58 16.05 -31.48
CA GLY A 223 -25.23 17.20 -32.12
C GLY A 223 -24.41 18.49 -32.11
N TRP A 224 -23.25 18.52 -31.45
CA TRP A 224 -22.38 19.69 -31.44
C TRP A 224 -21.56 19.76 -32.73
N ASP A 225 -21.40 20.96 -33.30
CA ASP A 225 -20.71 21.15 -34.58
C ASP A 225 -19.30 20.55 -34.61
N GLY A 226 -18.56 20.59 -33.50
CA GLY A 226 -17.21 20.01 -33.38
C GLY A 226 -17.18 18.46 -33.37
N ALA A 227 -18.32 17.81 -33.17
CA ALA A 227 -18.46 16.35 -33.23
C ALA A 227 -19.37 15.88 -34.38
N LYS A 228 -19.82 16.81 -35.23
CA LYS A 228 -20.77 16.54 -36.31
C LYS A 228 -20.20 15.51 -37.28
N GLY A 229 -21.01 14.50 -37.61
CA GLY A 229 -20.61 13.38 -38.47
C GLY A 229 -19.90 12.24 -37.73
N ASN A 230 -19.54 12.41 -36.45
CA ASN A 230 -18.94 11.36 -35.64
C ASN A 230 -19.97 10.80 -34.65
N PRO A 231 -20.33 9.50 -34.73
CA PRO A 231 -21.21 8.88 -33.76
C PRO A 231 -20.55 8.88 -32.37
N GLU A 232 -21.35 8.86 -31.32
CA GLU A 232 -20.88 9.02 -29.94
C GLU A 232 -19.79 8.02 -29.53
N TRP A 233 -19.85 6.78 -30.04
CA TRP A 233 -18.84 5.74 -29.79
C TRP A 233 -17.45 6.07 -30.37
N ARG A 234 -17.33 7.10 -31.21
CA ARG A 234 -16.07 7.63 -31.79
C ARG A 234 -15.71 9.00 -31.19
N GLN A 235 -16.27 9.38 -30.05
CA GLN A 235 -16.01 10.68 -29.43
C GLN A 235 -15.11 10.61 -28.21
N GLY A 236 -14.48 9.45 -27.94
CA GLY A 236 -13.58 9.24 -26.81
C GLY A 236 -12.31 10.07 -26.88
N LEU A 237 -11.62 10.20 -25.75
CA LEU A 237 -10.36 10.93 -25.61
C LEU A 237 -10.47 12.43 -25.94
N TYR A 238 -11.66 13.03 -25.81
CA TYR A 238 -11.87 14.45 -26.03
C TYR A 238 -11.36 15.29 -24.84
N PHE A 239 -11.75 14.91 -23.62
CA PHE A 239 -11.30 15.57 -22.40
C PHE A 239 -9.95 15.00 -21.94
N LEU A 240 -8.96 15.88 -21.84
CA LEU A 240 -7.63 15.54 -21.32
C LEU A 240 -7.50 15.80 -19.81
N ARG A 241 -8.18 16.83 -19.33
CA ARG A 241 -8.22 17.27 -17.94
C ARG A 241 -9.67 17.28 -17.48
N GLU A 242 -9.89 17.02 -16.18
CA GLU A 242 -11.21 17.06 -15.57
C GLU A 242 -11.87 18.40 -15.83
N ARG A 243 -13.15 18.37 -16.20
CA ARG A 243 -13.90 19.56 -16.57
C ARG A 243 -13.93 20.55 -15.41
N TYR A 244 -13.71 21.83 -15.72
CA TYR A 244 -13.70 22.95 -14.76
C TYR A 244 -12.57 22.93 -13.73
N LYS A 245 -11.53 22.10 -13.92
CA LYS A 245 -10.30 22.13 -13.11
C LYS A 245 -9.16 22.80 -13.88
N SER A 246 -8.24 23.41 -13.16
CA SER A 246 -7.08 24.12 -13.72
C SER A 246 -5.83 23.82 -12.90
N GLU A 247 -4.68 23.83 -13.57
CA GLU A 247 -3.35 23.72 -12.95
C GLU A 247 -3.08 24.87 -11.96
N ASP A 248 -3.72 26.03 -12.16
CA ASP A 248 -3.52 27.24 -11.36
C ASP A 248 -4.38 27.28 -10.08
N VAL A 249 -5.27 26.31 -9.89
CA VAL A 249 -6.16 26.24 -8.72
C VAL A 249 -5.69 25.15 -7.77
N TYR A 250 -5.14 25.56 -6.64
CA TYR A 250 -4.47 24.66 -5.68
C TYR A 250 -5.03 24.75 -4.25
N ASN A 251 -6.23 25.31 -4.08
CA ASN A 251 -6.96 25.38 -2.81
C ASN A 251 -8.26 24.56 -2.83
N GLY A 252 -8.34 23.56 -3.71
CA GLY A 252 -9.52 22.71 -3.88
C GLY A 252 -9.42 21.36 -3.16
N THR A 253 -10.45 20.54 -3.35
CA THR A 253 -10.55 19.20 -2.76
C THR A 253 -9.37 18.29 -3.13
N TYR A 254 -8.84 18.40 -4.36
CA TYR A 254 -7.70 17.61 -4.84
C TYR A 254 -6.34 18.07 -4.30
N ASN A 255 -6.33 18.98 -3.33
CA ASN A 255 -5.15 19.44 -2.60
C ASN A 255 -5.16 18.98 -1.13
N ALA A 256 -6.20 18.23 -0.73
CA ALA A 256 -6.34 17.72 0.64
C ALA A 256 -5.62 16.37 0.81
N CYS A 257 -4.29 16.42 0.91
CA CYS A 257 -3.47 15.26 1.26
C CYS A 257 -3.38 15.10 2.78
N THR A 258 -4.33 14.38 3.38
CA THR A 258 -4.40 14.19 4.84
C THR A 258 -4.32 12.72 5.24
N GLY A 259 -4.07 12.47 6.53
CA GLY A 259 -3.94 11.13 7.09
C GLY A 259 -2.75 10.35 6.50
N TRP A 260 -2.72 9.04 6.73
CA TRP A 260 -1.66 8.18 6.23
C TRP A 260 -1.44 8.25 4.70
N PRO A 261 -2.48 8.40 3.84
CA PRO A 261 -2.25 8.55 2.39
C PRO A 261 -1.54 9.86 2.07
N GLY A 262 -1.83 10.94 2.81
CA GLY A 262 -1.12 12.21 2.69
C GLY A 262 0.31 12.16 3.23
N GLU A 263 0.60 11.32 4.24
CA GLU A 263 1.96 11.08 4.72
C GLU A 263 2.81 10.33 3.69
N ARG A 264 2.26 9.28 3.07
CA ARG A 264 2.97 8.49 2.03
C ARG A 264 3.06 9.24 0.70
N TRP A 265 1.98 9.92 0.31
CA TRP A 265 1.83 10.61 -0.97
C TRP A 265 1.53 12.11 -0.74
N PRO A 266 2.50 12.88 -0.23
CA PRO A 266 2.26 14.27 0.14
C PRO A 266 1.92 15.14 -1.06
N CYS A 267 1.07 16.13 -0.83
CA CYS A 267 0.79 17.17 -1.81
C CYS A 267 2.04 18.04 -1.98
N ALA A 268 2.53 18.16 -3.20
CA ALA A 268 3.54 19.15 -3.51
C ALA A 268 2.93 20.57 -3.40
N PRO A 269 3.73 21.57 -2.96
CA PRO A 269 3.26 22.95 -2.89
C PRO A 269 2.68 23.45 -4.22
N GLN A 270 1.52 24.10 -4.16
CA GLN A 270 0.80 24.66 -5.31
C GLN A 270 0.47 23.64 -6.42
N LYS A 271 0.30 22.36 -6.08
CA LYS A 271 -0.10 21.30 -7.04
C LYS A 271 -1.45 20.71 -6.66
N SER A 272 -2.27 20.41 -7.67
CA SER A 272 -3.60 19.80 -7.56
C SER A 272 -3.68 18.48 -8.33
N TYR A 273 -4.28 17.46 -7.72
CA TYR A 273 -4.37 16.09 -8.26
C TYR A 273 -5.75 15.78 -8.85
N PHE A 274 -6.35 16.71 -9.58
CA PHE A 274 -7.59 16.46 -10.32
C PHE A 274 -7.39 15.47 -11.50
N GLY A 275 -8.49 15.03 -12.11
CA GLY A 275 -8.48 14.06 -13.20
C GLY A 275 -7.63 14.48 -14.40
N ARG A 276 -6.67 13.64 -14.80
CA ARG A 276 -5.89 13.80 -16.04
C ARG A 276 -5.80 12.50 -16.84
N GLY A 277 -5.63 12.63 -18.15
CA GLY A 277 -5.43 11.52 -19.07
C GLY A 277 -6.68 10.66 -19.28
N ALA A 278 -6.50 9.57 -20.03
CA ALA A 278 -7.56 8.68 -20.50
C ALA A 278 -8.31 7.98 -19.36
N LYS A 279 -7.62 7.77 -18.22
CA LYS A 279 -8.23 7.18 -17.01
C LYS A 279 -8.90 8.21 -16.09
N GLN A 280 -8.70 9.51 -16.33
CA GLN A 280 -8.99 10.58 -15.38
C GLN A 280 -8.36 10.31 -14.01
N LEU A 281 -7.05 10.04 -13.99
CA LEU A 281 -6.30 9.76 -12.77
C LEU A 281 -6.42 10.95 -11.81
N SER A 282 -6.92 10.69 -10.61
CA SER A 282 -7.29 11.70 -9.61
C SER A 282 -6.78 11.29 -8.24
N TRP A 283 -6.48 12.26 -7.37
CA TRP A 283 -5.95 12.13 -6.01
C TRP A 283 -4.48 11.73 -5.90
N ASN A 284 -3.78 12.35 -4.94
CA ASN A 284 -2.38 12.11 -4.61
C ASN A 284 -2.04 10.62 -4.42
N TYR A 285 -2.91 9.87 -3.75
CA TYR A 285 -2.73 8.43 -3.50
C TYR A 285 -2.94 7.54 -4.73
N ASN A 286 -3.34 8.11 -5.88
CA ASN A 286 -3.28 7.43 -7.18
C ASN A 286 -2.11 7.96 -8.03
N TYR A 287 -1.77 9.25 -7.92
CA TYR A 287 -0.59 9.82 -8.59
C TYR A 287 0.72 9.23 -8.06
N GLY A 288 0.80 8.99 -6.76
CA GLY A 288 1.98 8.43 -6.10
C GLY A 288 2.35 7.03 -6.60
N PRO A 289 1.47 6.02 -6.44
CA PRO A 289 1.70 4.68 -6.98
C PRO A 289 1.92 4.65 -8.48
N PHE A 290 1.21 5.50 -9.24
CA PHE A 290 1.44 5.64 -10.68
C PHE A 290 2.84 6.18 -10.97
N SER A 291 3.31 7.17 -10.20
CA SER A 291 4.67 7.70 -10.32
C SER A 291 5.73 6.64 -10.02
N GLU A 292 5.54 5.83 -8.97
CA GLU A 292 6.45 4.72 -8.67
C GLU A 292 6.46 3.68 -9.79
N ALA A 293 5.30 3.30 -10.34
CA ALA A 293 5.25 2.38 -11.47
C ALA A 293 5.96 2.95 -12.71
N MET A 294 5.88 4.27 -12.94
CA MET A 294 6.44 4.91 -14.12
C MET A 294 7.93 5.22 -13.99
N PHE A 295 8.39 5.58 -12.79
CA PHE A 295 9.71 6.18 -12.56
C PHE A 295 10.55 5.49 -11.48
N GLY A 296 9.98 4.56 -10.72
CA GLY A 296 10.60 4.06 -9.48
C GLY A 296 10.66 5.12 -8.37
N ASP A 297 10.01 6.28 -8.57
CA ASP A 297 10.01 7.40 -7.65
C ASP A 297 8.61 8.02 -7.58
N LYS A 298 8.05 8.06 -6.37
CA LYS A 298 6.73 8.63 -6.09
C LYS A 298 6.65 10.13 -6.35
N ASP A 299 7.76 10.83 -6.21
CA ASP A 299 7.78 12.29 -6.14
C ASP A 299 7.68 12.93 -7.53
N VAL A 300 8.02 12.21 -8.61
CA VAL A 300 8.05 12.76 -9.97
C VAL A 300 6.68 13.34 -10.34
N LEU A 301 5.61 12.56 -10.23
CA LEU A 301 4.25 13.02 -10.57
C LEU A 301 3.54 13.71 -9.40
N LEU A 302 3.99 13.51 -8.16
CA LEU A 302 3.52 14.35 -7.06
C LEU A 302 3.96 15.80 -7.25
N LYS A 303 5.21 16.03 -7.68
CA LYS A 303 5.77 17.36 -7.97
C LYS A 303 5.31 17.90 -9.33
N ASN A 304 5.09 17.03 -10.31
CA ASN A 304 4.75 17.42 -11.69
C ASN A 304 3.50 16.70 -12.24
N PRO A 305 2.31 16.88 -11.63
CA PRO A 305 1.12 16.13 -12.01
C PRO A 305 0.62 16.42 -13.44
N ALA A 306 0.93 17.59 -14.01
CA ALA A 306 0.60 17.95 -15.38
C ALA A 306 1.21 17.00 -16.43
N LEU A 307 2.33 16.33 -16.11
CA LEU A 307 2.94 15.34 -17.01
C LEU A 307 1.96 14.22 -17.39
N VAL A 308 1.02 13.86 -16.50
CA VAL A 308 -0.01 12.86 -16.78
C VAL A 308 -0.91 13.28 -17.95
N ALA A 309 -1.13 14.58 -18.18
CA ALA A 309 -1.88 15.06 -19.33
C ALA A 309 -0.99 15.24 -20.57
N ASP A 310 0.22 15.76 -20.38
CA ASP A 310 0.96 16.37 -21.49
C ASP A 310 1.98 15.43 -22.17
N THR A 311 2.16 14.21 -21.66
CA THR A 311 3.06 13.18 -22.24
C THR A 311 2.33 11.85 -22.51
N TRP A 312 3.06 10.82 -22.93
CA TRP A 312 2.52 9.46 -23.12
C TRP A 312 1.87 8.84 -21.86
N LEU A 313 2.14 9.44 -20.68
CA LEU A 313 1.47 9.10 -19.43
C LEU A 313 -0.06 9.26 -19.50
N ASN A 314 -0.56 10.08 -20.42
CA ASN A 314 -2.00 10.29 -20.60
C ASN A 314 -2.73 9.01 -20.98
N LEU A 315 -2.09 8.12 -21.74
CA LEU A 315 -2.63 6.81 -22.11
C LEU A 315 -2.08 5.71 -21.20
N ALA A 316 -0.84 5.82 -20.74
CA ALA A 316 -0.28 4.87 -19.79
C ALA A 316 -1.06 4.79 -18.47
N SER A 317 -1.67 5.89 -18.02
CA SER A 317 -2.52 5.89 -16.82
C SER A 317 -3.71 4.92 -16.92
N ALA A 318 -4.23 4.72 -18.13
CA ALA A 318 -5.29 3.75 -18.39
C ALA A 318 -4.75 2.32 -18.46
N VAL A 319 -3.62 2.11 -19.14
CA VAL A 319 -3.00 0.78 -19.22
C VAL A 319 -2.58 0.32 -17.82
N PHE A 320 -2.03 1.21 -17.00
CA PHE A 320 -1.73 0.97 -15.59
C PHE A 320 -2.96 0.47 -14.83
N PHE A 321 -4.06 1.23 -14.86
CA PHE A 321 -5.30 0.83 -14.20
C PHE A 321 -5.86 -0.50 -14.75
N TYR A 322 -5.60 -0.81 -16.02
CA TYR A 322 -6.06 -2.03 -16.66
C TYR A 322 -5.34 -3.27 -16.14
N VAL A 323 -4.01 -3.20 -15.96
CA VAL A 323 -3.19 -4.34 -15.53
C VAL A 323 -3.02 -4.43 -14.02
N TYR A 324 -3.14 -3.31 -13.31
CA TYR A 324 -2.89 -3.23 -11.87
C TYR A 324 -4.12 -3.63 -11.05
N PRO A 325 -4.05 -4.68 -10.21
CA PRO A 325 -5.18 -5.13 -9.41
C PRO A 325 -5.48 -4.15 -8.25
N GLN A 326 -6.76 -4.02 -7.90
CA GLN A 326 -7.21 -3.22 -6.75
C GLN A 326 -8.13 -4.07 -5.87
N PRO A 327 -7.57 -5.02 -5.08
CA PRO A 327 -8.34 -5.89 -4.21
C PRO A 327 -9.39 -5.12 -3.40
N PRO A 328 -10.64 -5.63 -3.31
CA PRO A 328 -11.06 -6.98 -3.71
C PRO A 328 -11.29 -7.20 -5.22
N LYS A 329 -11.04 -6.19 -6.05
CA LYS A 329 -11.23 -6.26 -7.51
C LYS A 329 -9.99 -6.90 -8.18
N PRO A 330 -10.16 -7.88 -9.07
CA PRO A 330 -9.08 -8.33 -9.93
C PRO A 330 -8.68 -7.22 -10.92
N SER A 331 -7.54 -7.37 -11.61
CA SER A 331 -7.22 -6.50 -12.75
C SER A 331 -8.21 -6.74 -13.90
N MET A 332 -8.43 -5.73 -14.75
CA MET A 332 -9.25 -5.94 -15.95
C MET A 332 -8.58 -6.90 -16.92
N LEU A 333 -7.24 -6.94 -16.95
CA LEU A 333 -6.50 -7.92 -17.73
C LEU A 333 -6.87 -9.35 -17.34
N HIS A 334 -6.91 -9.67 -16.05
CA HIS A 334 -7.24 -11.03 -15.59
C HIS A 334 -8.67 -11.43 -15.88
N VAL A 335 -9.60 -10.48 -15.91
CA VAL A 335 -10.99 -10.72 -16.34
C VAL A 335 -11.03 -11.11 -17.82
N ILE A 336 -10.31 -10.37 -18.67
CA ILE A 336 -10.37 -10.51 -20.14
C ILE A 336 -9.53 -11.67 -20.66
N ASP A 337 -8.38 -11.94 -20.05
CA ASP A 337 -7.50 -13.02 -20.47
C ASP A 337 -7.85 -14.37 -19.81
N GLY A 338 -8.80 -14.37 -18.88
CA GLY A 338 -9.33 -15.55 -18.22
C GLY A 338 -8.48 -16.10 -17.08
N THR A 339 -7.40 -15.44 -16.67
CA THR A 339 -6.59 -15.93 -15.54
C THR A 339 -7.29 -15.79 -14.19
N TRP A 340 -8.12 -14.76 -14.01
CA TRP A 340 -8.97 -14.67 -12.82
C TRP A 340 -10.17 -15.61 -12.96
N GLN A 341 -10.33 -16.56 -12.05
CA GLN A 341 -11.44 -17.51 -12.06
C GLN A 341 -12.43 -17.15 -10.94
N PRO A 342 -13.65 -16.66 -11.25
CA PRO A 342 -14.63 -16.30 -10.23
C PRO A 342 -14.96 -17.49 -9.33
N ASN A 343 -14.81 -17.30 -8.02
CA ASN A 343 -15.11 -18.33 -7.04
C ASN A 343 -16.61 -18.31 -6.62
N ALA A 344 -16.98 -19.11 -5.63
CA ALA A 344 -18.36 -19.17 -5.15
C ALA A 344 -18.88 -17.83 -4.61
N ALA A 345 -18.02 -17.03 -3.97
CA ALA A 345 -18.39 -15.71 -3.45
C ALA A 345 -18.63 -14.71 -4.59
N ASP A 346 -17.77 -14.69 -5.61
CA ASP A 346 -17.95 -13.85 -6.80
C ASP A 346 -19.26 -14.17 -7.52
N LYS A 347 -19.53 -15.47 -7.74
CA LYS A 347 -20.77 -15.95 -8.37
C LYS A 347 -22.02 -15.60 -7.54
N ALA A 348 -21.93 -15.65 -6.21
CA ALA A 348 -23.01 -15.21 -5.33
C ALA A 348 -23.28 -13.69 -5.40
N GLN A 349 -22.30 -12.90 -5.85
CA GLN A 349 -22.47 -11.49 -6.19
C GLN A 349 -22.92 -11.26 -7.64
N GLY A 350 -23.16 -12.33 -8.42
CA GLY A 350 -23.53 -12.24 -9.84
C GLY A 350 -22.37 -11.84 -10.76
N ILE A 351 -21.13 -11.84 -10.25
CA ILE A 351 -19.93 -11.44 -10.98
C ILE A 351 -19.35 -12.66 -11.71
N GLU A 352 -19.16 -12.52 -13.02
CA GLU A 352 -18.65 -13.56 -13.91
C GLU A 352 -17.65 -12.95 -14.92
N HIS A 353 -17.12 -13.73 -15.85
CA HIS A 353 -16.31 -13.18 -16.94
C HIS A 353 -17.14 -12.30 -17.88
N GLY A 354 -16.49 -11.29 -18.46
CA GLY A 354 -17.05 -10.45 -19.52
C GLY A 354 -16.95 -8.95 -19.23
N PHE A 355 -17.39 -8.16 -20.22
CA PHE A 355 -17.33 -6.71 -20.17
C PHE A 355 -18.08 -6.09 -18.98
N GLY A 356 -19.17 -6.72 -18.50
CA GLY A 356 -19.88 -6.25 -17.31
C GLY A 356 -19.00 -6.15 -16.07
N SER A 357 -18.08 -7.11 -15.89
CA SER A 357 -17.15 -7.10 -14.76
C SER A 357 -16.11 -5.99 -14.85
N THR A 358 -15.75 -5.53 -16.06
CA THR A 358 -14.85 -4.37 -16.23
C THR A 358 -15.56 -3.05 -15.93
N ILE A 359 -16.88 -2.94 -16.20
CA ILE A 359 -17.71 -1.84 -15.70
C ILE A 359 -17.73 -1.84 -14.16
N GLN A 360 -17.93 -3.00 -13.55
CA GLN A 360 -17.93 -3.16 -12.09
C GLN A 360 -16.59 -2.74 -11.46
N ILE A 361 -15.46 -3.09 -12.09
CA ILE A 361 -14.13 -2.69 -11.65
C ILE A 361 -13.98 -1.17 -11.68
N ILE A 362 -14.34 -0.53 -12.80
CA ILE A 362 -14.13 0.92 -13.01
C ILE A 362 -15.03 1.77 -12.12
N ASN A 363 -16.34 1.53 -12.12
CA ASN A 363 -17.30 2.44 -11.47
C ASN A 363 -18.52 1.74 -10.87
N GLY A 364 -18.31 0.52 -10.39
CA GLY A 364 -19.35 -0.36 -9.91
C GLY A 364 -20.34 0.20 -8.88
N ALA A 365 -19.83 0.97 -7.92
CA ALA A 365 -20.63 1.59 -6.88
C ALA A 365 -21.78 2.47 -7.44
N TYR A 366 -21.57 3.07 -8.61
CA TYR A 366 -22.53 3.95 -9.26
C TYR A 366 -23.29 3.25 -10.39
N GLU A 367 -22.65 2.34 -11.13
CA GLU A 367 -23.20 1.83 -12.40
C GLU A 367 -23.83 0.43 -12.32
N CYS A 368 -23.46 -0.37 -11.32
CA CYS A 368 -23.81 -1.80 -11.24
C CYS A 368 -24.65 -2.13 -10.01
N GLY A 369 -25.25 -3.32 -10.01
CA GLY A 369 -26.05 -3.84 -8.90
C GLY A 369 -27.30 -3.00 -8.62
N LYS A 370 -27.82 -2.30 -9.63
CA LYS A 370 -29.01 -1.44 -9.53
C LYS A 370 -30.31 -2.16 -9.89
N GLY A 371 -30.22 -3.43 -10.31
CA GLY A 371 -31.35 -4.23 -10.79
C GLY A 371 -31.78 -3.91 -12.22
N THR A 372 -31.34 -2.78 -12.77
CA THR A 372 -31.50 -2.39 -14.17
C THR A 372 -30.21 -1.78 -14.70
N THR A 373 -30.02 -1.83 -16.02
CA THR A 373 -28.88 -1.21 -16.69
C THR A 373 -28.92 0.31 -16.50
N THR A 374 -27.90 0.87 -15.87
CA THR A 374 -27.78 2.32 -15.72
C THR A 374 -27.48 2.97 -17.08
N PRO A 375 -27.84 4.25 -17.29
CA PRO A 375 -27.51 4.94 -18.54
C PRO A 375 -26.02 4.91 -18.90
N GLN A 376 -25.15 5.03 -17.89
CA GLN A 376 -23.70 4.97 -18.05
C GLN A 376 -23.23 3.57 -18.47
N ALA A 377 -23.73 2.51 -17.82
CA ALA A 377 -23.42 1.13 -18.23
C ALA A 377 -23.93 0.84 -19.65
N ALA A 378 -25.14 1.30 -19.99
CA ALA A 378 -25.71 1.14 -21.34
C ALA A 378 -24.84 1.81 -22.41
N ASN A 379 -24.31 3.00 -22.12
CA ASN A 379 -23.37 3.69 -23.01
C ASN A 379 -22.09 2.88 -23.23
N ARG A 380 -21.45 2.40 -22.15
CA ARG A 380 -20.25 1.56 -22.25
C ARG A 380 -20.51 0.31 -23.10
N ILE A 381 -21.62 -0.38 -22.88
CA ILE A 381 -22.01 -1.57 -23.64
C ILE A 381 -22.21 -1.23 -25.11
N LYS A 382 -22.87 -0.11 -25.41
CA LYS A 382 -23.08 0.37 -26.78
C LYS A 382 -21.73 0.65 -27.47
N TYR A 383 -20.80 1.32 -26.79
CA TYR A 383 -19.49 1.62 -27.36
C TYR A 383 -18.68 0.34 -27.58
N TYR A 384 -18.67 -0.57 -26.60
CA TYR A 384 -17.99 -1.87 -26.71
C TYR A 384 -18.49 -2.65 -27.93
N LYS A 385 -19.81 -2.80 -28.09
CA LYS A 385 -20.40 -3.49 -29.26
C LYS A 385 -19.98 -2.90 -30.61
N GLN A 386 -19.90 -1.58 -30.71
CA GLN A 386 -19.51 -0.91 -31.97
C GLN A 386 -18.01 -1.08 -32.25
N ILE A 387 -17.17 -0.97 -31.22
CA ILE A 387 -15.73 -1.12 -31.34
C ILE A 387 -15.37 -2.58 -31.64
N THR A 388 -15.97 -3.55 -30.96
CA THR A 388 -15.72 -4.99 -31.23
C THR A 388 -16.17 -5.38 -32.63
N ALA A 389 -17.33 -4.90 -33.10
CA ALA A 389 -17.76 -5.09 -34.49
C ALA A 389 -16.76 -4.48 -35.49
N THR A 390 -16.24 -3.29 -35.20
CA THR A 390 -15.21 -2.62 -36.04
C THR A 390 -13.91 -3.43 -36.10
N LEU A 391 -13.50 -4.06 -35.00
CA LEU A 391 -12.29 -4.88 -34.92
C LEU A 391 -12.50 -6.35 -35.34
N GLY A 392 -13.72 -6.71 -35.75
CA GLY A 392 -14.09 -8.08 -36.15
C GLY A 392 -13.97 -9.09 -35.01
N LEU A 393 -14.32 -8.70 -33.78
CA LEU A 393 -14.28 -9.55 -32.59
C LEU A 393 -15.66 -10.15 -32.32
N ASP A 394 -15.73 -11.48 -32.14
CA ASP A 394 -16.93 -12.15 -31.66
C ASP A 394 -17.06 -11.98 -30.14
N ILE A 395 -18.24 -11.54 -29.72
CA ILE A 395 -18.62 -11.32 -28.31
C ILE A 395 -19.83 -12.18 -27.91
N THR A 396 -20.19 -13.16 -28.74
CA THR A 396 -21.30 -14.06 -28.46
C THR A 396 -21.04 -14.82 -27.16
N GLY A 397 -22.01 -14.78 -26.24
CA GLY A 397 -21.91 -15.43 -24.93
C GLY A 397 -21.21 -14.60 -23.85
N GLU A 398 -20.65 -13.43 -24.16
CA GLU A 398 -20.08 -12.56 -23.13
C GLU A 398 -21.17 -11.89 -22.27
N LYS A 399 -20.97 -11.85 -20.93
CA LYS A 399 -21.79 -11.05 -20.04
C LYS A 399 -21.39 -9.57 -20.15
N LEU A 400 -22.16 -8.81 -20.92
CA LEU A 400 -21.85 -7.40 -21.21
C LEU A 400 -22.33 -6.42 -20.13
N ASP A 401 -23.40 -6.76 -19.42
CA ASP A 401 -24.05 -5.89 -18.44
C ASP A 401 -23.61 -6.23 -17.01
N CYS A 402 -23.76 -5.27 -16.10
CA CYS A 402 -23.49 -5.39 -14.68
C CYS A 402 -24.69 -5.02 -13.78
N ALA A 403 -25.89 -4.86 -14.35
CA ALA A 403 -27.10 -4.51 -13.61
C ALA A 403 -27.39 -5.41 -12.40
N ASP A 404 -27.08 -6.70 -12.50
CA ASP A 404 -27.25 -7.73 -11.48
C ASP A 404 -25.99 -8.00 -10.64
N MET A 405 -24.87 -7.35 -10.95
CA MET A 405 -23.59 -7.53 -10.25
C MET A 405 -23.52 -6.68 -8.97
N LYS A 406 -23.46 -7.33 -7.82
CA LYS A 406 -23.10 -6.69 -6.55
C LYS A 406 -21.59 -6.44 -6.49
N ALA A 407 -21.15 -5.57 -5.58
CA ALA A 407 -19.74 -5.20 -5.45
C ALA A 407 -18.86 -6.42 -5.14
N PHE A 408 -17.63 -6.42 -5.69
CA PHE A 408 -16.57 -7.34 -5.26
C PHE A 408 -16.38 -7.26 -3.75
N ASN A 409 -16.12 -8.40 -3.11
CA ASN A 409 -15.93 -8.49 -1.66
C ASN A 409 -14.64 -9.26 -1.32
N THR A 410 -14.28 -9.28 -0.03
CA THR A 410 -13.02 -9.86 0.46
C THR A 410 -12.95 -11.38 0.37
N ASP A 411 -14.05 -12.06 0.05
CA ASP A 411 -14.09 -13.51 -0.15
C ASP A 411 -13.93 -13.89 -1.62
N GLY A 412 -13.94 -12.91 -2.53
CA GLY A 412 -13.80 -13.11 -3.97
C GLY A 412 -12.37 -13.49 -4.40
N ALA A 413 -12.24 -14.12 -5.56
CA ALA A 413 -10.93 -14.59 -6.05
C ALA A 413 -9.98 -13.43 -6.42
N GLY A 414 -10.50 -12.21 -6.57
CA GLY A 414 -9.70 -10.99 -6.75
C GLY A 414 -9.20 -10.35 -5.44
N ALA A 415 -9.60 -10.88 -4.27
CA ALA A 415 -9.26 -10.34 -2.96
C ALA A 415 -7.86 -10.72 -2.47
N MET A 416 -6.87 -10.44 -3.30
CA MET A 416 -5.47 -10.66 -2.96
C MET A 416 -5.02 -9.74 -1.82
N LEU A 417 -4.26 -10.27 -0.86
CA LEU A 417 -3.66 -9.49 0.21
C LEU A 417 -2.35 -8.89 -0.32
N ILE A 418 -2.32 -7.57 -0.54
CA ILE A 418 -1.24 -6.91 -1.32
C ILE A 418 -0.60 -5.72 -0.58
N TYR A 419 -1.02 -5.48 0.66
CA TYR A 419 -0.49 -4.41 1.50
C TYR A 419 0.16 -5.00 2.73
N TRP A 420 1.18 -4.32 3.25
CA TRP A 420 1.84 -4.69 4.49
C TRP A 420 1.23 -3.93 5.67
N ASP A 421 0.96 -4.65 6.75
CA ASP A 421 0.70 -4.05 8.07
C ASP A 421 1.38 -4.89 9.15
N LYS A 422 1.50 -4.29 10.34
CA LYS A 422 2.08 -4.91 11.53
C LYS A 422 1.51 -6.30 11.81
N ASP A 423 2.41 -7.23 12.10
CA ASP A 423 2.06 -8.49 12.71
C ASP A 423 2.35 -8.43 14.21
N TRP A 424 1.32 -8.60 15.03
CA TRP A 424 1.46 -8.67 16.50
C TRP A 424 1.77 -10.09 16.96
N GLY A 425 2.45 -10.86 16.11
CA GLY A 425 2.81 -12.24 16.39
C GLY A 425 3.76 -12.32 17.58
N TRP A 426 3.82 -13.51 18.16
CA TRP A 426 4.77 -13.82 19.22
C TRP A 426 5.97 -14.55 18.61
N ASP A 427 7.18 -14.18 19.02
CA ASP A 427 8.42 -14.88 18.67
C ASP A 427 9.38 -14.87 19.86
N ALA A 428 9.58 -16.03 20.51
CA ALA A 428 10.49 -16.21 21.64
C ALA A 428 11.95 -15.80 21.38
N ASN A 429 12.34 -15.66 20.12
CA ASN A 429 13.73 -15.42 19.71
C ASN A 429 14.05 -13.95 19.48
N THR A 430 13.23 -13.05 20.02
CA THR A 430 13.33 -11.62 19.75
C THR A 430 13.14 -10.80 21.03
N PRO A 431 13.68 -9.57 21.09
CA PRO A 431 13.47 -8.68 22.23
C PRO A 431 11.98 -8.52 22.59
N GLY A 432 11.61 -8.83 23.83
CA GLY A 432 10.22 -8.70 24.28
C GLY A 432 9.25 -9.75 23.72
N ASN A 433 9.75 -10.79 23.04
CA ASN A 433 8.97 -11.86 22.42
C ASN A 433 7.99 -11.42 21.31
N HIS A 434 8.35 -10.41 20.52
CA HIS A 434 7.51 -9.84 19.44
C HIS A 434 7.98 -10.30 18.06
N SER A 435 7.06 -10.59 17.12
CA SER A 435 7.47 -11.08 15.80
C SER A 435 8.24 -10.07 14.94
N PHE A 436 8.19 -8.77 15.28
CA PHE A 436 8.89 -7.68 14.58
C PHE A 436 8.86 -7.79 13.06
N SER A 437 7.68 -8.10 12.55
CA SER A 437 7.45 -8.39 11.14
C SER A 437 6.13 -7.79 10.71
N CYS A 438 6.04 -7.49 9.42
CA CYS A 438 4.77 -7.21 8.77
C CYS A 438 4.20 -8.46 8.12
N LYS A 439 2.88 -8.42 7.88
CA LYS A 439 2.12 -9.44 7.15
C LYS A 439 1.27 -8.80 6.06
N LEU A 440 0.82 -9.64 5.12
CA LEU A 440 -0.09 -9.21 4.07
C LEU A 440 -1.50 -8.97 4.62
N VAL A 441 -2.13 -7.87 4.20
CA VAL A 441 -3.51 -7.49 4.54
C VAL A 441 -4.28 -7.05 3.28
N GLY A 442 -5.63 -7.09 3.38
CA GLY A 442 -6.55 -6.82 2.27
C GLY A 442 -7.08 -5.38 2.21
N TYR A 443 -6.64 -4.51 3.12
CA TYR A 443 -6.98 -3.08 3.12
C TYR A 443 -5.74 -2.25 2.79
N GLN A 444 -5.95 -1.08 2.20
CA GLN A 444 -4.85 -0.21 1.77
C GLN A 444 -4.07 0.32 2.97
N THR A 445 -2.74 0.28 2.87
CA THR A 445 -1.79 0.89 3.81
C THR A 445 -0.74 1.70 3.04
N ALA A 446 0.20 2.31 3.76
CA ALA A 446 1.33 3.03 3.16
C ALA A 446 2.33 2.13 2.43
N TYR A 447 2.21 0.81 2.59
CA TYR A 447 3.20 -0.18 2.18
C TYR A 447 2.55 -1.23 1.30
N SER A 448 3.01 -1.35 0.05
CA SER A 448 2.50 -2.33 -0.90
C SER A 448 3.52 -3.44 -1.15
N ALA A 449 3.04 -4.66 -1.33
CA ALA A 449 3.86 -5.80 -1.76
C ALA A 449 4.41 -5.64 -3.20
N TRP A 450 3.96 -4.63 -3.93
CA TRP A 450 4.39 -4.34 -5.29
C TRP A 450 5.63 -3.44 -5.37
N PHE A 451 5.93 -2.69 -4.31
CA PHE A 451 7.06 -1.76 -4.29
C PHE A 451 8.21 -2.34 -3.47
N SER A 452 9.39 -2.40 -4.07
CA SER A 452 10.58 -2.90 -3.38
C SER A 452 10.90 -2.01 -2.18
N GLY A 453 11.25 -2.65 -1.06
CA GLY A 453 11.56 -1.95 0.19
C GLY A 453 10.34 -1.62 1.06
N ASP A 454 9.11 -1.72 0.55
CA ASP A 454 7.92 -1.40 1.37
C ASP A 454 7.71 -2.40 2.52
N TYR A 455 8.16 -3.66 2.39
CA TYR A 455 8.17 -4.59 3.52
C TYR A 455 9.11 -4.11 4.63
N GLU A 456 10.35 -3.75 4.27
CA GLU A 456 11.34 -3.22 5.20
C GLU A 456 10.83 -1.93 5.85
N ASN A 457 10.35 -0.97 5.06
CA ASN A 457 9.76 0.27 5.56
C ASN A 457 8.61 0.03 6.55
N CYS A 458 7.76 -0.97 6.28
CA CYS A 458 6.70 -1.37 7.20
C CYS A 458 7.27 -1.84 8.54
N VAL A 459 8.29 -2.70 8.49
CA VAL A 459 8.93 -3.23 9.69
C VAL A 459 9.63 -2.13 10.48
N GLU A 460 10.47 -1.32 9.84
CA GLU A 460 11.19 -0.22 10.49
C GLU A 460 10.23 0.78 11.14
N LYS A 461 9.15 1.16 10.45
CA LYS A 461 8.15 2.11 10.97
C LYS A 461 7.45 1.60 12.22
N HIS A 462 7.04 0.34 12.24
CA HIS A 462 6.17 -0.18 13.29
C HIS A 462 6.92 -0.74 14.49
N PHE A 463 8.19 -1.09 14.32
CA PHE A 463 8.90 -1.93 15.27
C PHE A 463 10.25 -1.36 15.75
N ASN A 464 10.64 -0.16 15.29
CA ASN A 464 11.95 0.44 15.59
C ASN A 464 13.12 -0.52 15.24
N VAL A 465 12.95 -1.29 14.17
CA VAL A 465 14.01 -2.10 13.57
C VAL A 465 14.86 -1.21 12.68
N ARG A 466 16.15 -1.49 12.57
CA ARG A 466 17.01 -0.88 11.55
C ARG A 466 17.70 -1.95 10.72
N ALA A 467 17.60 -1.83 9.40
CA ALA A 467 18.28 -2.73 8.51
C ALA A 467 19.81 -2.57 8.58
N THR A 468 20.53 -3.68 8.41
CA THR A 468 21.99 -3.72 8.33
C THR A 468 22.46 -4.38 7.04
N ASP A 469 23.59 -3.92 6.51
CA ASP A 469 24.24 -4.49 5.34
C ASP A 469 24.96 -5.82 5.67
N ALA A 470 25.59 -6.43 4.68
CA ALA A 470 26.34 -7.69 4.85
C ALA A 470 27.54 -7.57 5.81
N ASN A 471 27.98 -6.34 6.12
CA ASN A 471 29.07 -6.05 7.07
C ASN A 471 28.54 -5.68 8.47
N GLY A 472 27.23 -5.70 8.68
CA GLY A 472 26.60 -5.30 9.94
C GLY A 472 26.50 -3.80 10.14
N GLN A 473 26.74 -2.98 9.11
CA GLN A 473 26.56 -1.52 9.19
C GLN A 473 25.10 -1.15 8.98
N VAL A 474 24.60 -0.20 9.78
CA VAL A 474 23.24 0.31 9.65
C VAL A 474 23.06 0.97 8.29
N ILE A 475 22.03 0.54 7.58
CA ILE A 475 21.65 1.14 6.31
C ILE A 475 20.83 2.40 6.61
N PRO A 476 21.16 3.57 6.01
CA PRO A 476 20.39 4.78 6.21
C PRO A 476 18.96 4.63 5.69
N ASP A 477 18.00 5.24 6.39
CA ASP A 477 16.59 5.28 5.98
C ASP A 477 16.45 5.69 4.50
N GLY A 478 15.73 4.87 3.73
CA GLY A 478 15.44 5.13 2.31
C GLY A 478 16.54 4.74 1.30
N GLN A 479 17.55 3.96 1.70
CA GLN A 479 18.59 3.41 0.80
C GLN A 479 18.42 1.94 0.49
#